data_AF-A0A9P5X7S8-F1
#
_entry.id   AF-A0A9P5X7S8-F1
#
_cell.length_a   1.000
_cell.length_b   1.000
_cell.length_c   1.000
_cell.angle_alpha   90.00
_cell.angle_beta   90.00
_cell.angle_gamma   90.00
#
_symmetry.space_group_name_H-M   'P 1'
#
loop_
_entity.id
_entity.type
_entity.pdbx_description
1 polymer ?
#
loop_
_entity_poly.entity_id
_entity_poly.type
_entity_poly.pdbx_seq_one_letter_code
_entity_poly.pdbx_strand_id
1 'polypeptide(L)'
;MDWPVHKGSCARTRQINLKVFYPFIGYLFEYLRKIMSPVDGKYRHPGLNHNLAKAPLPTTRKAAHPDSTYHQTVVLDEEHGNDGPGLTEWVKFKPNFADRAKFWYQVTREDNNFELTTAISLILLAEIYSTNFEDDDQTTGAKPCFRLEHGNSPISDFGICKGRIRGDRNRLQVWCYVNPVTKEKQTVQDPDNYYWLYFRTILGEEVTLDCCSFSYGMDLCVDARPCLTKLRSELSNSTCKIVPAYFRTSGHDEPSHYTLIEEKRFSVMHNTRIHKALVETHRHSIFSSMPDEKKDVFRGFMEEVSGKPWRPYQEELFWWYRVCGGAMLRQVLSERHWKEWKKPIRCKGSEANGAELFEGSVDDFAIGLVELATMAWKDPLYFTG
;
A
#
# COMPACT_ATOMS: atom_id res chain seq x y z
N MET A 1 -1.75 36.55 8.51
CA MET A 1 -1.14 35.90 9.68
C MET A 1 0.13 36.65 10.01
N ASP A 2 0.30 37.06 11.27
CA ASP A 2 1.50 37.74 11.73
C ASP A 2 2.70 36.76 11.78
N TRP A 3 3.84 37.17 11.22
CA TRP A 3 5.05 36.34 11.10
C TRP A 3 5.55 35.74 12.44
N PRO A 4 5.48 36.46 13.59
CA PRO A 4 5.85 35.89 14.88
C PRO A 4 5.00 34.67 15.30
N VAL A 5 3.69 34.71 15.03
CA VAL A 5 2.76 33.60 15.34
C VAL A 5 3.06 32.40 14.46
N HIS A 6 3.31 32.64 13.17
CA HIS A 6 3.70 31.59 12.22
C HIS A 6 5.02 30.91 12.63
N LYS A 7 6.04 31.69 13.01
CA LYS A 7 7.34 31.15 13.44
C LYS A 7 7.23 30.23 14.66
N GLY A 8 6.38 30.57 15.63
CA GLY A 8 6.10 29.72 16.79
C GLY A 8 5.46 28.38 16.43
N SER A 9 4.51 28.37 15.49
CA SER A 9 3.91 27.14 14.97
C SER A 9 4.88 26.30 14.13
N CYS A 10 5.70 26.96 13.30
CA CYS A 10 6.66 26.30 12.41
C CYS A 10 7.80 25.62 13.19
N ALA A 11 8.24 26.21 14.31
CA ALA A 11 9.27 25.64 15.17
C ALA A 11 8.88 24.29 15.83
N ARG A 12 7.58 23.94 15.87
CA ARG A 12 7.09 22.68 16.46
C ARG A 12 6.97 21.54 15.46
N THR A 13 7.28 21.79 14.19
CA THR A 13 7.21 20.78 13.15
C THR A 13 8.33 19.76 13.30
N ARG A 14 7.97 18.48 13.29
CA ARG A 14 8.91 17.35 13.30
C ARG A 14 9.12 16.87 11.89
N GLN A 15 10.38 16.85 11.46
CA GLN A 15 10.77 16.33 10.16
C GLN A 15 10.99 14.82 10.22
N ILE A 16 10.50 14.09 9.22
CA ILE A 16 10.66 12.65 9.06
C ILE A 16 11.36 12.40 7.73
N ASN A 17 12.56 11.81 7.80
CA ASN A 17 13.34 11.52 6.60
C ASN A 17 12.73 10.38 5.79
N LEU A 18 12.25 10.67 4.59
CA LEU A 18 11.58 9.73 3.72
C LEU A 18 12.47 8.54 3.32
N LYS A 19 13.79 8.73 3.21
CA LYS A 19 14.74 7.63 2.89
C LYS A 19 14.79 6.54 3.97
N VAL A 20 14.44 6.90 5.20
CA VAL A 20 14.37 5.99 6.35
C VAL A 20 12.94 5.52 6.59
N PHE A 21 11.94 6.32 6.19
CA PHE A 21 10.53 6.09 6.46
C PHE A 21 9.81 5.24 5.39
N TYR A 22 10.26 5.25 4.13
CA TYR A 22 9.59 4.50 3.05
C TYR A 22 9.43 2.97 3.27
N PRO A 23 10.31 2.25 4.01
CA PRO A 23 10.08 0.83 4.31
C PRO A 23 8.80 0.62 5.13
N PHE A 24 8.48 1.55 6.03
CA PHE A 24 7.22 1.53 6.77
C PHE A 24 6.01 1.80 5.86
N ILE A 25 6.16 2.66 4.85
CA ILE A 25 5.12 2.84 3.84
C ILE A 25 4.92 1.52 3.06
N GLY A 26 5.99 0.86 2.62
CA GLY A 26 5.91 -0.46 2.01
C GLY A 26 5.27 -1.51 2.92
N TYR A 27 5.57 -1.45 4.22
CA TYR A 27 4.93 -2.28 5.23
C TYR A 27 3.42 -2.03 5.31
N LEU A 28 2.98 -0.77 5.33
CA LEU A 28 1.55 -0.44 5.33
C LEU A 28 0.84 -1.02 4.11
N PHE A 29 1.41 -0.91 2.91
CA PHE A 29 0.85 -1.54 1.70
C PHE A 29 0.67 -3.04 1.89
N GLU A 30 1.70 -3.72 2.39
CA GLU A 30 1.71 -5.17 2.53
C GLU A 30 0.78 -5.66 3.64
N TYR A 31 0.78 -4.96 4.78
CA TYR A 31 -0.07 -5.26 5.93
C TYR A 31 -1.55 -5.09 5.57
N LEU A 32 -1.93 -3.94 5.00
CA LEU A 32 -3.32 -3.65 4.65
C LEU A 32 -3.87 -4.60 3.59
N ARG A 33 -3.04 -5.01 2.63
CA ARG A 33 -3.43 -6.00 1.62
C ARG A 33 -3.79 -7.35 2.24
N LYS A 34 -3.11 -7.74 3.32
CA LYS A 34 -3.35 -9.01 4.00
C LYS A 34 -4.56 -8.95 4.92
N ILE A 35 -4.84 -7.81 5.56
CA ILE A 35 -6.01 -7.66 6.44
C ILE A 35 -7.25 -8.05 5.66
N MET A 36 -7.93 -9.11 6.12
CA MET A 36 -9.18 -9.60 5.54
C MET A 36 -10.12 -8.43 5.32
N SER A 37 -10.57 -8.29 4.08
CA SER A 37 -11.54 -7.27 3.74
C SER A 37 -12.88 -7.67 4.36
N PRO A 38 -13.63 -6.74 4.98
CA PRO A 38 -14.99 -7.02 5.42
C PRO A 38 -15.94 -7.43 4.28
N VAL A 39 -15.53 -7.24 3.01
CA VAL A 39 -16.29 -7.59 1.80
C VAL A 39 -16.13 -9.07 1.40
N ASP A 40 -15.52 -9.89 2.27
CA ASP A 40 -15.16 -11.28 1.97
C ASP A 40 -16.36 -12.11 1.49
N GLY A 41 -16.36 -12.37 0.17
CA GLY A 41 -17.33 -13.23 -0.51
C GLY A 41 -17.77 -12.72 -1.88
N LYS A 42 -17.85 -11.39 -2.09
CA LYS A 42 -18.41 -10.83 -3.35
C LYS A 42 -17.38 -10.50 -4.42
N TYR A 43 -16.18 -10.11 -4.03
CA TYR A 43 -15.11 -9.70 -4.94
C TYR A 43 -13.82 -10.35 -4.50
N ARG A 44 -13.63 -11.59 -4.95
CA ARG A 44 -12.42 -12.33 -4.64
C ARG A 44 -11.65 -12.57 -5.94
N HIS A 45 -10.34 -12.44 -5.83
CA HIS A 45 -9.41 -12.62 -6.93
C HIS A 45 -9.62 -13.99 -7.59
N PRO A 46 -9.73 -14.09 -8.94
CA PRO A 46 -10.02 -15.36 -9.61
C PRO A 46 -9.00 -16.45 -9.26
N GLY A 47 -7.73 -16.07 -9.18
CA GLY A 47 -6.64 -16.95 -8.78
C GLY A 47 -6.67 -17.37 -7.30
N LEU A 48 -7.33 -16.65 -6.39
CA LEU A 48 -7.45 -17.04 -4.97
C LEU A 48 -8.75 -17.79 -4.68
N ASN A 49 -9.72 -17.66 -5.58
CA ASN A 49 -11.03 -18.31 -5.49
C ASN A 49 -11.09 -19.74 -6.00
N HIS A 50 -10.14 -20.14 -6.83
CA HIS A 50 -10.16 -21.44 -7.47
C HIS A 50 -8.87 -22.18 -7.19
N ASN A 51 -8.98 -23.50 -7.21
CA ASN A 51 -7.83 -24.36 -7.38
C ASN A 51 -7.16 -24.05 -8.73
N LEU A 52 -5.85 -24.23 -8.78
CA LEU A 52 -5.10 -24.02 -10.01
C LEU A 52 -4.79 -25.37 -10.65
N ALA A 53 -5.48 -25.67 -11.75
CA ALA A 53 -5.20 -26.85 -12.57
C ALA A 53 -3.82 -26.74 -13.24
N LYS A 54 -3.47 -25.52 -13.69
CA LYS A 54 -2.17 -25.23 -14.31
C LYS A 54 -1.80 -23.78 -14.10
N ALA A 55 -0.57 -23.53 -13.65
CA ALA A 55 0.01 -22.20 -13.68
C ALA A 55 1.47 -22.30 -14.16
N PRO A 56 1.92 -21.38 -15.02
CA PRO A 56 3.33 -21.29 -15.37
C PRO A 56 4.12 -20.94 -14.11
N LEU A 57 5.15 -21.73 -13.84
CA LEU A 57 6.03 -21.44 -12.71
C LEU A 57 6.76 -20.12 -12.96
N PRO A 58 6.97 -19.28 -11.93
CA PRO A 58 7.75 -18.05 -12.04
C PRO A 58 9.24 -18.37 -12.33
N THR A 59 9.55 -18.78 -13.55
CA THR A 59 10.91 -19.12 -13.99
C THR A 59 11.75 -17.86 -14.21
N THR A 60 13.07 -18.05 -14.30
CA THR A 60 14.03 -17.00 -14.64
C THR A 60 13.59 -16.31 -15.93
N ARG A 61 13.37 -15.00 -15.82
CA ARG A 61 12.87 -14.16 -16.90
C ARG A 61 13.90 -14.12 -18.01
N LYS A 62 13.72 -14.92 -19.07
CA LYS A 62 14.52 -14.73 -20.29
C LYS A 62 14.25 -13.32 -20.81
N ALA A 63 15.30 -12.57 -21.15
CA ALA A 63 15.16 -11.27 -21.79
C ALA A 63 14.18 -11.38 -22.98
N ALA A 64 13.17 -10.52 -23.04
CA ALA A 64 12.44 -10.29 -24.29
C ALA A 64 13.06 -9.08 -24.99
N HIS A 65 12.52 -8.77 -26.16
CA HIS A 65 12.56 -7.40 -26.65
C HIS A 65 12.07 -6.42 -25.56
N PRO A 66 12.75 -5.27 -25.39
CA PRO A 66 12.26 -4.16 -24.59
C PRO A 66 10.78 -3.87 -24.88
N ASP A 67 10.04 -3.41 -23.87
CA ASP A 67 8.63 -3.00 -23.97
C ASP A 67 7.59 -4.10 -24.22
N SER A 68 7.96 -5.39 -24.18
CA SER A 68 6.98 -6.47 -24.31
C SER A 68 6.41 -6.93 -22.95
N THR A 69 5.08 -6.97 -22.87
CA THR A 69 4.35 -7.61 -21.77
C THR A 69 4.24 -9.11 -22.03
N TYR A 70 4.64 -9.93 -21.06
CA TYR A 70 4.53 -11.38 -21.13
C TYR A 70 3.25 -11.85 -20.44
N HIS A 71 2.25 -12.20 -21.24
CA HIS A 71 1.00 -12.75 -20.75
C HIS A 71 1.14 -14.23 -20.43
N GLN A 72 0.81 -14.60 -19.20
CA GLN A 72 0.85 -15.97 -18.71
C GLN A 72 -0.56 -16.47 -18.43
N THR A 73 -0.90 -17.64 -18.96
CA THR A 73 -2.22 -18.24 -18.76
C THR A 73 -2.23 -19.12 -17.53
N VAL A 74 -3.12 -18.82 -16.59
CA VAL A 74 -3.43 -19.64 -15.42
C VAL A 74 -4.77 -20.33 -15.68
N VAL A 75 -4.79 -21.65 -15.63
CA VAL A 75 -6.01 -22.44 -15.80
C VAL A 75 -6.59 -22.69 -14.43
N LEU A 76 -7.79 -22.15 -14.22
CA LEU A 76 -8.59 -22.34 -13.02
C LEU A 76 -9.25 -23.73 -13.06
N ASP A 77 -9.50 -24.27 -11.89
CA ASP A 77 -10.25 -25.51 -11.68
C ASP A 77 -11.51 -25.22 -10.84
N GLU A 78 -11.93 -26.12 -9.96
CA GLU A 78 -13.03 -25.92 -9.01
C GLU A 78 -12.79 -24.73 -8.07
N GLU A 79 -13.86 -23.98 -7.81
CA GLU A 79 -13.91 -22.95 -6.77
C GLU A 79 -13.68 -23.55 -5.38
N HIS A 80 -13.00 -22.80 -4.52
CA HIS A 80 -12.89 -23.11 -3.11
C HIS A 80 -14.17 -22.71 -2.37
N GLY A 81 -14.46 -23.44 -1.29
CA GLY A 81 -15.42 -22.97 -0.31
C GLY A 81 -14.96 -21.65 0.35
N ASN A 82 -15.79 -21.13 1.24
CA ASN A 82 -15.54 -19.83 1.88
C ASN A 82 -14.21 -19.75 2.64
N ASP A 83 -13.71 -20.89 3.13
CA ASP A 83 -12.50 -20.99 3.95
C ASP A 83 -11.20 -20.80 3.16
N GLY A 84 -11.26 -20.81 1.81
CA GLY A 84 -10.09 -20.72 0.95
C GLY A 84 -9.14 -21.92 1.10
N PRO A 85 -8.18 -22.09 0.18
CA PRO A 85 -7.22 -23.18 0.26
C PRO A 85 -6.03 -22.83 1.14
N GLY A 86 -5.47 -23.84 1.82
CA GLY A 86 -4.06 -23.77 2.22
C GLY A 86 -3.15 -23.71 0.98
N LEU A 87 -1.99 -23.06 1.10
CA LEU A 87 -1.02 -22.91 0.00
C LEU A 87 -0.66 -24.23 -0.70
N THR A 88 -0.64 -25.34 0.05
CA THR A 88 -0.32 -26.68 -0.47
C THR A 88 -1.43 -27.25 -1.35
N GLU A 89 -2.68 -26.92 -1.07
CA GLU A 89 -3.88 -27.43 -1.75
C GLU A 89 -4.27 -26.54 -2.94
N TRP A 90 -3.95 -25.25 -2.85
CA TRP A 90 -4.26 -24.25 -3.86
C TRP A 90 -3.77 -24.60 -5.27
N VAL A 91 -2.63 -25.29 -5.36
CA VAL A 91 -2.00 -25.68 -6.63
C VAL A 91 -2.05 -27.20 -6.77
N LYS A 92 -2.87 -27.73 -7.71
CA LYS A 92 -3.03 -29.19 -7.89
C LYS A 92 -1.78 -29.85 -8.49
N PHE A 93 -1.05 -29.15 -9.34
CA PHE A 93 0.27 -29.62 -9.79
C PHE A 93 1.28 -29.46 -8.66
N LYS A 94 2.34 -30.28 -8.60
CA LYS A 94 3.31 -30.33 -7.49
C LYS A 94 4.63 -29.61 -7.82
N PRO A 95 4.67 -28.28 -7.98
CA PRO A 95 5.94 -27.58 -8.06
C PRO A 95 6.60 -27.55 -6.68
N ASN A 96 7.87 -27.14 -6.63
CA ASN A 96 8.54 -26.95 -5.35
C ASN A 96 7.82 -25.85 -4.52
N PHE A 97 7.99 -25.89 -3.20
CA PHE A 97 7.30 -24.97 -2.29
C PHE A 97 7.64 -23.49 -2.56
N ALA A 98 8.90 -23.19 -2.87
CA ALA A 98 9.36 -21.82 -3.12
C ALA A 98 8.65 -21.18 -4.31
N ASP A 99 8.46 -21.92 -5.40
CA ASP A 99 7.76 -21.44 -6.59
C ASP A 99 6.27 -21.21 -6.31
N ARG A 100 5.62 -22.09 -5.52
CA ARG A 100 4.21 -21.89 -5.09
C ARG A 100 4.06 -20.63 -4.28
N ALA A 101 4.92 -20.47 -3.28
CA ALA A 101 4.85 -19.34 -2.37
C ALA A 101 5.15 -18.02 -3.09
N LYS A 102 6.14 -18.01 -4.00
CA LYS A 102 6.41 -16.87 -4.88
C LYS A 102 5.20 -16.53 -5.74
N PHE A 103 4.56 -17.53 -6.36
CA PHE A 103 3.38 -17.31 -7.18
C PHE A 103 2.18 -16.80 -6.36
N TRP A 104 1.88 -17.42 -5.21
CA TRP A 104 0.87 -16.95 -4.26
C TRP A 104 1.06 -15.49 -3.89
N TYR A 105 2.30 -15.10 -3.63
CA TYR A 105 2.66 -13.73 -3.34
C TYR A 105 2.50 -12.78 -4.52
N GLN A 106 2.62 -13.24 -5.77
CA GLN A 106 2.31 -12.40 -6.92
C GLN A 106 0.79 -12.21 -7.04
N VAL A 107 0.03 -13.31 -6.97
CA VAL A 107 -1.44 -13.32 -7.08
C VAL A 107 -2.11 -12.49 -5.99
N THR A 108 -1.70 -12.64 -4.73
CA THR A 108 -2.26 -11.85 -3.62
C THR A 108 -2.01 -10.35 -3.74
N ARG A 109 -1.02 -9.94 -4.55
CA ARG A 109 -0.67 -8.53 -4.80
C ARG A 109 -1.23 -7.97 -6.09
N GLU A 110 -1.97 -8.76 -6.86
CA GLU A 110 -2.56 -8.28 -8.09
C GLU A 110 -3.69 -7.28 -7.87
N ASP A 111 -4.43 -7.46 -6.77
CA ASP A 111 -5.67 -6.76 -6.51
C ASP A 111 -5.50 -5.47 -5.69
N ASN A 112 -6.50 -4.60 -5.80
CA ASN A 112 -6.70 -3.40 -4.97
C ASN A 112 -5.53 -2.41 -4.93
N ASN A 113 -4.63 -2.45 -5.92
CA ASN A 113 -3.43 -1.60 -5.94
C ASN A 113 -3.78 -0.11 -6.01
N PHE A 114 -4.85 0.26 -6.71
CA PHE A 114 -5.31 1.64 -6.78
C PHE A 114 -5.91 2.10 -5.45
N GLU A 115 -6.81 1.32 -4.88
CA GLU A 115 -7.46 1.52 -3.58
C GLU A 115 -6.40 1.72 -2.48
N LEU A 116 -5.41 0.82 -2.41
CA LEU A 116 -4.30 0.88 -1.46
C LEU A 116 -3.44 2.12 -1.68
N THR A 117 -3.05 2.42 -2.92
CA THR A 117 -2.22 3.60 -3.23
C THR A 117 -2.91 4.88 -2.80
N THR A 118 -4.21 5.01 -3.09
CA THR A 118 -4.94 6.21 -2.69
C THR A 118 -5.18 6.26 -1.19
N ALA A 119 -5.56 5.15 -0.55
CA ALA A 119 -5.72 5.08 0.90
C ALA A 119 -4.44 5.51 1.63
N ILE A 120 -3.28 4.99 1.22
CA ILE A 120 -1.99 5.36 1.79
C ILE A 120 -1.67 6.84 1.55
N SER A 121 -1.92 7.36 0.34
CA SER A 121 -1.69 8.79 0.07
C SER A 121 -2.52 9.70 1.00
N LEU A 122 -3.77 9.32 1.27
CA LEU A 122 -4.67 10.06 2.16
C LEU A 122 -4.36 9.84 3.64
N ILE A 123 -3.84 8.67 4.03
CA ILE A 123 -3.30 8.43 5.37
C ILE A 123 -2.09 9.34 5.62
N LEU A 124 -1.16 9.44 4.67
CA LEU A 124 -0.01 10.35 4.79
C LEU A 124 -0.47 11.80 4.90
N LEU A 125 -1.48 12.19 4.10
CA LEU A 125 -2.03 13.54 4.18
C LEU A 125 -2.67 13.82 5.55
N ALA A 126 -3.52 12.90 6.01
CA ALA A 126 -4.27 13.03 7.25
C ALA A 126 -3.36 12.99 8.49
N GLU A 127 -2.35 12.14 8.53
CA GLU A 127 -1.58 11.95 9.78
C GLU A 127 -0.25 12.70 9.81
N ILE A 128 0.37 12.95 8.65
CA ILE A 128 1.60 13.72 8.59
C ILE A 128 1.28 15.20 8.36
N TYR A 129 0.42 15.51 7.39
CA TYR A 129 0.25 16.88 6.92
C TYR A 129 -0.95 17.62 7.49
N SER A 130 -1.93 16.95 8.10
CA SER A 130 -3.00 17.64 8.80
C SER A 130 -2.47 18.26 10.09
N THR A 131 -2.45 19.59 10.11
CA THR A 131 -2.31 20.36 11.34
C THR A 131 -3.71 20.60 11.84
N ASN A 132 -4.18 19.79 12.79
CA ASN A 132 -5.30 20.21 13.62
C ASN A 132 -4.79 21.33 14.51
N PHE A 133 -4.99 22.57 14.07
CA PHE A 133 -4.97 23.72 14.94
C PHE A 133 -6.20 23.58 15.83
N GLU A 134 -6.04 23.12 17.06
CA GLU A 134 -7.08 23.35 18.05
C GLU A 134 -7.06 24.85 18.38
N ASP A 135 -8.06 25.54 17.85
CA ASP A 135 -8.64 26.72 18.48
C ASP A 135 -9.49 26.25 19.67
N ASP A 136 -9.33 26.95 20.79
CA ASP A 136 -10.28 27.21 21.89
C ASP A 136 -10.39 26.36 23.16
N ASP A 137 -9.78 25.17 23.31
CA ASP A 137 -9.76 24.50 24.63
C ASP A 137 -8.33 24.23 25.12
N GLN A 138 -7.83 25.12 25.99
CA GLN A 138 -6.44 25.15 26.49
C GLN A 138 -6.02 23.94 27.36
N THR A 139 -6.80 22.87 27.40
CA THR A 139 -6.56 21.73 28.30
C THR A 139 -5.83 20.56 27.63
N THR A 140 -5.87 20.45 26.30
CA THR A 140 -5.14 19.43 25.52
C THR A 140 -4.01 20.07 24.70
N GLY A 141 -2.77 19.65 24.94
CA GLY A 141 -1.61 20.24 24.25
C GLY A 141 -1.70 20.04 22.73
N ALA A 142 -1.44 21.11 21.97
CA ALA A 142 -1.52 21.10 20.51
C ALA A 142 -0.82 19.87 19.87
N LYS A 143 -1.55 19.15 18.99
CA LYS A 143 -1.04 17.98 18.27
C LYS A 143 0.26 18.33 17.53
N PRO A 144 1.34 17.55 17.68
CA PRO A 144 2.59 17.80 16.96
C PRO A 144 2.36 17.70 15.44
N CYS A 145 2.91 18.69 14.73
CA CYS A 145 2.89 18.73 13.27
C CYS A 145 4.07 17.91 12.72
N PHE A 146 3.83 17.02 11.76
CA PHE A 146 4.88 16.26 11.10
C PHE A 146 5.07 16.74 9.66
N ARG A 147 6.26 16.58 9.09
CA ARG A 147 6.52 16.85 7.67
C ARG A 147 7.53 15.83 7.16
N LEU A 148 7.33 15.34 5.94
CA LEU A 148 8.35 14.54 5.29
C LEU A 148 9.46 15.45 4.76
N GLU A 149 10.67 14.92 4.72
CA GLU A 149 11.80 15.50 4.00
C GLU A 149 12.52 14.43 3.19
N HIS A 150 13.22 14.86 2.15
CA HIS A 150 14.15 14.02 1.41
C HIS A 150 15.54 14.65 1.46
N GLY A 151 16.51 13.93 2.02
CA GLY A 151 17.80 14.53 2.36
C GLY A 151 17.58 15.60 3.44
N ASN A 152 17.89 16.86 3.11
CA ASN A 152 17.66 18.02 3.98
C ASN A 152 16.57 18.95 3.43
N SER A 153 15.82 18.52 2.41
CA SER A 153 14.82 19.34 1.75
C SER A 153 13.40 18.87 2.12
N PRO A 154 12.57 19.72 2.75
CA PRO A 154 11.17 19.41 3.00
C PRO A 154 10.42 19.01 1.72
N ILE A 155 9.47 18.09 1.85
CA ILE A 155 8.53 17.76 0.79
C ILE A 155 7.52 18.91 0.65
N SER A 156 7.43 19.47 -0.56
CA SER A 156 6.56 20.57 -0.92
C SER A 156 5.32 20.15 -1.70
N ASP A 157 5.29 18.90 -2.18
CA ASP A 157 4.13 18.29 -2.82
C ASP A 157 4.28 16.76 -2.79
N PHE A 158 3.16 16.05 -2.71
CA PHE A 158 3.11 14.60 -2.92
C PHE A 158 1.71 14.17 -3.35
N GLY A 159 1.64 13.00 -3.96
CA GLY A 159 0.38 12.43 -4.40
C GLY A 159 0.56 11.16 -5.21
N ILE A 160 -0.33 10.98 -6.18
CA ILE A 160 -0.43 9.77 -6.98
C ILE A 160 -0.03 10.10 -8.41
N CYS A 161 0.85 9.28 -8.97
CA CYS A 161 1.07 9.22 -10.41
C CYS A 161 0.25 8.06 -10.98
N LYS A 162 -0.31 8.29 -12.16
CA LYS A 162 -0.95 7.28 -13.00
C LYS A 162 -0.20 7.21 -14.32
N GLY A 163 -0.03 6.00 -14.82
CA GLY A 163 0.48 5.79 -16.16
C GLY A 163 0.76 4.32 -16.39
N ARG A 164 1.93 4.03 -16.96
CA ARG A 164 2.27 2.68 -17.42
C ARG A 164 3.52 2.15 -16.76
N ILE A 165 3.56 0.85 -16.54
CA ILE A 165 4.77 0.11 -16.21
C ILE A 165 5.29 -0.58 -17.48
N ARG A 166 6.59 -0.50 -17.74
CA ARG A 166 7.28 -1.19 -18.85
C ARG A 166 8.50 -1.95 -18.37
N GLY A 167 8.69 -3.16 -18.88
CA GLY A 167 9.90 -3.93 -18.61
C GLY A 167 11.06 -3.39 -19.42
N ASP A 168 12.20 -3.11 -18.78
CA ASP A 168 13.43 -2.72 -19.48
C ASP A 168 14.25 -3.98 -19.77
N ARG A 169 15.00 -4.46 -18.76
CA ARG A 169 15.80 -5.69 -18.86
C ARG A 169 14.98 -6.96 -18.63
N ASN A 170 13.89 -6.84 -17.88
CA ASN A 170 13.05 -7.95 -17.45
C ASN A 170 11.66 -7.81 -18.04
N ARG A 171 11.07 -8.94 -18.50
CA ARG A 171 9.67 -8.95 -18.95
C ARG A 171 8.74 -8.59 -17.80
N LEU A 172 7.75 -7.74 -18.08
CA LEU A 172 6.58 -7.63 -17.22
C LEU A 172 5.73 -8.87 -17.38
N GLN A 173 5.20 -9.35 -16.27
CA GLN A 173 4.37 -10.53 -16.23
C GLN A 173 2.94 -10.11 -15.93
N VAL A 174 2.01 -10.57 -16.73
CA VAL A 174 0.58 -10.32 -16.53
C VAL A 174 -0.14 -11.65 -16.61
N TRP A 175 -1.02 -11.91 -15.65
CA TRP A 175 -1.71 -13.18 -15.51
C TRP A 175 -3.10 -13.12 -16.12
N CYS A 176 -3.39 -14.06 -17.01
CA CYS A 176 -4.71 -14.26 -17.59
C CYS A 176 -5.29 -15.56 -17.04
N TYR A 177 -6.31 -15.41 -16.20
CA TYR A 177 -7.04 -16.49 -15.57
C TYR A 177 -8.12 -17.01 -16.52
N VAL A 178 -8.14 -18.32 -16.75
CA VAL A 178 -9.07 -18.97 -17.68
C VAL A 178 -9.83 -20.07 -16.93
N ASN A 179 -11.15 -19.94 -16.87
CA ASN A 179 -12.02 -21.02 -16.39
C ASN A 179 -12.37 -21.93 -17.58
N PRO A 180 -11.95 -23.20 -17.59
CA PRO A 180 -12.17 -24.09 -18.72
C PRO A 180 -13.63 -24.54 -18.88
N VAL A 181 -14.44 -24.46 -17.81
CA VAL A 181 -15.86 -24.83 -17.81
C VAL A 181 -16.69 -23.69 -18.37
N THR A 182 -16.57 -22.48 -17.81
CA THR A 182 -17.34 -21.30 -18.24
C THR A 182 -16.76 -20.63 -19.50
N LYS A 183 -15.52 -20.97 -19.86
CA LYS A 183 -14.71 -20.32 -20.92
C LYS A 183 -14.40 -18.85 -20.66
N GLU A 184 -14.68 -18.36 -19.46
CA GLU A 184 -14.38 -16.99 -19.07
C GLU A 184 -12.87 -16.77 -18.97
N LYS A 185 -12.45 -15.57 -19.37
CA LYS A 185 -11.07 -15.11 -19.29
C LYS A 185 -11.03 -13.79 -18.55
N GLN A 186 -10.19 -13.71 -17.53
CA GLN A 186 -10.05 -12.51 -16.72
C GLN A 186 -8.57 -12.16 -16.56
N THR A 187 -8.24 -10.90 -16.75
CA THR A 187 -6.94 -10.33 -16.40
C THR A 187 -7.20 -9.29 -15.32
N VAL A 188 -6.53 -9.43 -14.17
CA VAL A 188 -6.78 -8.54 -13.01
C VAL A 188 -6.01 -7.24 -13.15
N GLN A 189 -4.77 -7.34 -13.66
CA GLN A 189 -3.87 -6.20 -13.79
C GLN A 189 -3.74 -5.72 -15.23
N ASP A 190 -3.60 -4.42 -15.37
CA ASP A 190 -3.33 -3.77 -16.65
C ASP A 190 -2.06 -2.91 -16.51
N PRO A 191 -0.95 -3.26 -17.20
CA PRO A 191 0.29 -2.51 -17.13
C PRO A 191 0.17 -1.09 -17.70
N ASP A 192 -0.92 -0.77 -18.41
CA ASP A 192 -1.23 0.58 -18.91
C ASP A 192 -2.07 1.41 -17.93
N ASN A 193 -2.51 0.81 -16.83
CA ASN A 193 -3.28 1.47 -15.77
C ASN A 193 -2.62 1.22 -14.42
N TYR A 194 -1.42 1.76 -14.27
CA TYR A 194 -0.53 1.56 -13.13
C TYR A 194 -0.42 2.81 -12.25
N TYR A 195 -0.21 2.62 -10.94
CA TYR A 195 -0.24 3.70 -9.94
C TYR A 195 0.97 3.61 -9.00
N TRP A 196 1.55 4.76 -8.66
CA TRP A 196 2.64 4.86 -7.69
C TRP A 196 2.59 6.22 -6.96
N LEU A 197 3.35 6.34 -5.88
CA LEU A 197 3.46 7.59 -5.13
C LEU A 197 4.62 8.44 -5.66
N TYR A 198 4.42 9.75 -5.72
CA TYR A 198 5.50 10.72 -5.97
C TYR A 198 5.62 11.69 -4.80
N PHE A 199 6.82 12.21 -4.61
CA PHE A 199 7.16 13.25 -3.65
C PHE A 199 8.06 14.26 -4.35
N ARG A 200 7.77 15.55 -4.17
CA ARG A 200 8.56 16.65 -4.67
C ARG A 200 9.05 17.50 -3.51
N THR A 201 10.34 17.81 -3.49
CA THR A 201 10.92 18.69 -2.48
C THR A 201 10.74 20.17 -2.83
N ILE A 202 10.91 21.08 -1.86
CA ILE A 202 10.94 22.53 -2.13
C ILE A 202 12.03 22.96 -3.12
N LEU A 203 13.08 22.14 -3.29
CA LEU A 203 14.15 22.35 -4.27
C LEU A 203 13.83 21.77 -5.65
N GLY A 204 12.65 21.18 -5.83
CA GLY A 204 12.22 20.56 -7.08
C GLY A 204 12.76 19.14 -7.30
N GLU A 205 13.45 18.55 -6.32
CA GLU A 205 13.88 17.15 -6.43
C GLU A 205 12.66 16.24 -6.40
N GLU A 206 12.60 15.29 -7.33
CA GLU A 206 11.53 14.31 -7.39
C GLU A 206 12.00 12.93 -6.96
N VAL A 207 11.12 12.28 -6.22
CA VAL A 207 11.29 10.93 -5.69
C VAL A 207 9.99 10.16 -5.93
N THR A 208 10.09 8.91 -6.36
CA THR A 208 8.93 8.03 -6.51
C THR A 208 9.06 6.80 -5.62
N LEU A 209 7.92 6.33 -5.13
CA LEU A 209 7.81 5.08 -4.37
C LEU A 209 6.78 4.17 -5.02
N ASP A 210 7.24 3.00 -5.46
CA ASP A 210 6.42 1.94 -6.04
C ASP A 210 6.37 0.73 -5.10
N CYS A 211 5.17 0.37 -4.63
CA CYS A 211 4.93 -0.78 -3.76
C CYS A 211 4.12 -1.91 -4.44
N CYS A 212 3.85 -1.79 -5.74
CA CYS A 212 2.92 -2.66 -6.47
C CYS A 212 3.60 -3.50 -7.56
N SER A 213 4.84 -3.18 -7.91
CA SER A 213 5.54 -3.80 -9.06
C SER A 213 5.83 -5.30 -8.89
N PHE A 214 5.72 -5.82 -7.67
CA PHE A 214 5.90 -7.24 -7.37
C PHE A 214 4.89 -8.14 -8.05
N SER A 215 3.65 -7.69 -8.29
CA SER A 215 2.64 -8.47 -9.00
C SER A 215 3.00 -8.69 -10.47
N TYR A 216 3.69 -7.71 -11.07
CA TYR A 216 4.35 -7.82 -12.38
C TYR A 216 5.68 -8.58 -12.33
N GLY A 217 5.94 -9.21 -11.17
CA GLY A 217 7.08 -10.04 -10.78
C GLY A 217 8.41 -9.32 -10.60
N MET A 218 8.41 -7.99 -10.45
CA MET A 218 9.61 -7.27 -10.04
C MET A 218 9.90 -7.61 -8.57
N ASP A 219 10.96 -8.36 -8.34
CA ASP A 219 11.27 -8.98 -7.05
C ASP A 219 12.13 -8.08 -6.15
N LEU A 220 12.06 -6.76 -6.34
CA LEU A 220 12.78 -5.84 -5.46
C LEU A 220 11.97 -5.59 -4.19
N CYS A 221 12.61 -5.89 -3.06
CA CYS A 221 12.02 -5.68 -1.74
C CYS A 221 12.96 -4.86 -0.85
N VAL A 222 12.40 -4.37 0.25
CA VAL A 222 13.12 -3.69 1.33
C VAL A 222 12.91 -4.42 2.64
N ASP A 223 13.92 -4.42 3.49
CA ASP A 223 13.80 -4.90 4.86
C ASP A 223 13.03 -3.89 5.73
N ALA A 224 11.81 -4.27 6.12
CA ALA A 224 10.94 -3.51 7.01
C ALA A 224 11.07 -3.97 8.47
N ARG A 225 11.87 -5.00 8.80
CA ARG A 225 12.09 -5.47 10.19
C ARG A 225 12.36 -4.32 11.18
N PRO A 226 13.21 -3.32 10.89
CA PRO A 226 13.47 -2.22 11.83
C PRO A 226 12.19 -1.48 12.23
N CYS A 227 11.22 -1.38 11.32
CA CYS A 227 9.94 -0.73 11.56
C CYS A 227 9.01 -1.55 12.47
N LEU A 228 9.20 -2.87 12.55
CA LEU A 228 8.30 -3.78 13.26
C LEU A 228 8.68 -3.98 14.72
N THR A 229 9.96 -3.88 15.06
CA THR A 229 10.50 -4.22 16.40
C THR A 229 9.86 -3.48 17.57
N LYS A 230 9.25 -2.31 17.30
CA LYS A 230 8.59 -1.47 18.31
C LYS A 230 7.08 -1.42 18.17
N LEU A 231 6.53 -1.94 17.06
CA LEU A 231 5.09 -2.03 16.92
C LEU A 231 4.54 -3.01 17.95
N ARG A 232 3.30 -2.75 18.38
CA ARG A 232 2.53 -3.71 19.17
C ARG A 232 2.41 -5.03 18.41
N SER A 233 2.34 -6.15 19.13
CA SER A 233 2.21 -7.49 18.55
C SER A 233 1.07 -7.57 17.53
N GLU A 234 -0.09 -6.99 17.85
CA GLU A 234 -1.27 -6.93 16.98
C GLU A 234 -1.02 -6.24 15.63
N LEU A 235 -0.11 -5.27 15.62
CA LEU A 235 0.26 -4.46 14.47
C LEU A 235 1.56 -4.92 13.81
N SER A 236 2.26 -5.89 14.39
CA SER A 236 3.52 -6.43 13.89
C SER A 236 3.26 -7.77 13.21
N ASN A 237 3.16 -7.77 11.89
CA ASN A 237 3.01 -9.01 11.12
C ASN A 237 4.38 -9.56 10.70
N SER A 238 4.75 -10.71 11.27
CA SER A 238 6.02 -11.40 11.01
C SER A 238 6.18 -11.84 9.53
N THR A 239 5.08 -11.99 8.78
CA THR A 239 5.09 -12.30 7.35
C THR A 239 5.37 -11.09 6.46
N CYS A 240 5.49 -9.88 7.04
CA CYS A 240 5.69 -8.62 6.34
C CYS A 240 7.04 -7.98 6.68
N LYS A 241 8.03 -8.81 7.04
CA LYS A 241 9.41 -8.36 7.34
C LYS A 241 10.14 -7.84 6.10
N ILE A 242 9.89 -8.47 4.95
CA ILE A 242 10.44 -8.08 3.65
C ILE A 242 9.27 -7.69 2.77
N VAL A 243 9.24 -6.44 2.29
CA VAL A 243 8.08 -5.89 1.59
C VAL A 243 8.47 -5.28 0.24
N PRO A 244 7.60 -5.37 -0.79
CA PRO A 244 7.84 -4.66 -2.03
C PRO A 244 7.83 -3.15 -1.82
N ALA A 245 8.95 -2.51 -2.10
CA ALA A 245 9.06 -1.06 -2.11
C ALA A 245 10.27 -0.64 -2.92
N TYR A 246 10.03 0.06 -4.03
CA TYR A 246 11.08 0.61 -4.86
C TYR A 246 11.09 2.12 -4.77
N PHE A 247 12.13 2.62 -4.11
CA PHE A 247 12.37 4.02 -3.87
C PHE A 247 13.38 4.57 -4.88
N ARG A 248 12.91 5.43 -5.80
CA ARG A 248 13.72 6.03 -6.86
C ARG A 248 13.89 7.52 -6.61
N THR A 249 15.11 8.02 -6.79
CA THR A 249 15.40 9.44 -6.76
C THR A 249 15.87 9.89 -8.15
N SER A 250 15.51 11.11 -8.54
CA SER A 250 16.10 11.76 -9.71
C SER A 250 17.65 11.76 -9.59
N GLY A 251 18.34 11.27 -10.62
CA GLY A 251 19.81 11.24 -10.68
C GLY A 251 20.52 9.99 -10.15
N HIS A 252 19.81 8.94 -9.73
CA HIS A 252 20.44 7.64 -9.52
C HIS A 252 20.34 6.78 -10.79
N ASP A 253 21.47 6.60 -11.48
CA ASP A 253 21.63 5.74 -12.67
C ASP A 253 21.62 4.24 -12.35
N GLU A 254 21.05 3.84 -11.21
CA GLU A 254 20.92 2.41 -10.93
C GLU A 254 20.04 1.77 -12.00
N PRO A 255 20.52 0.72 -12.67
CA PRO A 255 19.74 0.10 -13.73
C PRO A 255 18.42 -0.42 -13.17
N SER A 256 17.33 0.18 -13.60
CA SER A 256 16.01 -0.26 -13.19
C SER A 256 15.62 -1.51 -13.96
N HIS A 257 14.92 -2.44 -13.30
CA HIS A 257 14.35 -3.59 -14.01
C HIS A 257 13.14 -3.21 -14.87
N TYR A 258 12.55 -2.04 -14.61
CA TYR A 258 11.36 -1.54 -15.28
C TYR A 258 11.29 -0.01 -15.26
N THR A 259 10.65 0.54 -16.27
CA THR A 259 10.39 1.97 -16.40
C THR A 259 8.95 2.27 -15.99
N LEU A 260 8.76 3.42 -15.35
CA LEU A 260 7.44 3.98 -15.09
C LEU A 260 7.25 5.16 -16.06
N ILE A 261 6.20 5.10 -16.87
CA ILE A 261 5.85 6.14 -17.83
C ILE A 261 4.67 6.89 -17.25
N GLU A 262 4.93 8.07 -16.71
CA GLU A 262 3.89 8.93 -16.15
C GLU A 262 2.99 9.51 -17.26
N GLU A 263 1.67 9.39 -17.10
CA GLU A 263 0.68 10.00 -18.00
C GLU A 263 -0.08 11.13 -17.30
N LYS A 264 -0.40 10.94 -16.01
CA LYS A 264 -1.12 11.91 -15.20
C LYS A 264 -0.58 11.92 -13.78
N ARG A 265 -0.70 13.07 -13.14
CA ARG A 265 -0.27 13.30 -11.76
C ARG A 265 -1.37 14.02 -11.00
N PHE A 266 -1.60 13.59 -9.77
CA PHE A 266 -2.64 14.09 -8.90
C PHE A 266 -2.03 14.45 -7.55
N SER A 267 -1.88 15.75 -7.29
CA SER A 267 -1.43 16.24 -5.99
C SER A 267 -2.52 16.03 -4.96
N VAL A 268 -2.19 15.26 -3.93
CA VAL A 268 -3.05 15.06 -2.77
C VAL A 268 -2.88 16.24 -1.81
N MET A 269 -1.65 16.71 -1.65
CA MET A 269 -1.29 17.79 -0.71
C MET A 269 -1.82 19.18 -1.09
N HIS A 270 -2.12 19.42 -2.37
CA HIS A 270 -2.69 20.69 -2.84
C HIS A 270 -4.19 20.59 -3.14
N ASN A 271 -4.82 19.43 -2.91
CA ASN A 271 -6.25 19.26 -3.12
C ASN A 271 -7.06 19.76 -1.92
N THR A 272 -7.42 21.05 -1.94
CA THR A 272 -8.13 21.71 -0.83
C THR A 272 -9.48 21.07 -0.50
N ARG A 273 -10.16 20.43 -1.47
CA ARG A 273 -11.43 19.73 -1.24
C ARG A 273 -11.21 18.51 -0.33
N ILE A 274 -10.19 17.72 -0.63
CA ILE A 274 -9.79 16.57 0.19
C ILE A 274 -9.39 17.02 1.59
N HIS A 275 -8.57 18.07 1.72
CA HIS A 275 -8.16 18.59 3.03
C HIS A 275 -9.37 18.94 3.92
N LYS A 276 -10.35 19.68 3.38
CA LYS A 276 -11.56 20.05 4.12
C LYS A 276 -12.33 18.80 4.56
N ALA A 277 -12.55 17.85 3.64
CA ALA A 277 -13.24 16.61 3.96
C ALA A 277 -12.49 15.77 5.03
N LEU A 278 -11.16 15.76 5.00
CA LEU A 278 -10.33 15.05 5.98
C LEU A 278 -10.42 15.64 7.39
N VAL A 279 -10.25 16.96 7.53
CA VAL A 279 -10.27 17.66 8.84
C VAL A 279 -11.56 17.35 9.59
N GLU A 280 -12.68 17.39 8.89
CA GLU A 280 -13.98 17.16 9.51
C GLU A 280 -14.29 15.67 9.74
N THR A 281 -13.54 14.76 9.12
CA THR A 281 -13.68 13.31 9.33
C THR A 281 -13.06 12.88 10.65
N HIS A 282 -11.99 13.54 11.11
CA HIS A 282 -11.29 13.19 12.35
C HIS A 282 -12.16 13.31 13.62
N ARG A 283 -13.30 14.00 13.55
CA ARG A 283 -14.25 14.18 14.66
C ARG A 283 -15.29 13.07 14.77
N HIS A 284 -15.39 12.20 13.77
CA HIS A 284 -16.40 11.16 13.72
C HIS A 284 -15.77 9.78 13.94
N SER A 285 -16.48 8.90 14.65
CA SER A 285 -16.06 7.51 14.78
C SER A 285 -15.87 6.92 13.39
N ILE A 286 -14.77 6.19 13.24
CA ILE A 286 -14.35 5.47 12.03
C ILE A 286 -15.46 4.62 11.38
N PHE A 287 -16.43 4.17 12.18
CA PHE A 287 -17.59 3.38 11.74
C PHE A 287 -18.92 4.14 11.73
N SER A 288 -18.92 5.39 12.21
CA SER A 288 -20.08 6.26 12.04
C SER A 288 -20.21 6.64 10.57
N SER A 289 -21.44 6.66 10.06
CA SER A 289 -21.75 7.01 8.69
C SER A 289 -21.17 8.40 8.37
N MET A 290 -20.06 8.43 7.64
CA MET A 290 -19.55 9.69 7.08
C MET A 290 -20.67 10.34 6.26
N PRO A 291 -20.89 11.67 6.39
CA PRO A 291 -21.85 12.37 5.55
C PRO A 291 -21.60 12.09 4.07
N ASP A 292 -22.66 11.85 3.30
CA ASP A 292 -22.54 11.44 1.90
C ASP A 292 -21.83 12.51 1.05
N GLU A 293 -22.01 13.80 1.37
CA GLU A 293 -21.29 14.91 0.74
C GLU A 293 -19.76 14.76 0.81
N LYS A 294 -19.24 14.21 1.91
CA LYS A 294 -17.79 13.98 2.08
C LYS A 294 -17.35 12.75 1.31
N LYS A 295 -18.15 11.68 1.35
CA LYS A 295 -17.91 10.48 0.53
C LYS A 295 -17.85 10.87 -0.95
N ASP A 296 -18.71 11.77 -1.41
CA ASP A 296 -18.72 12.27 -2.78
C ASP A 296 -17.44 13.03 -3.16
N VAL A 297 -16.80 13.75 -2.22
CA VAL A 297 -15.48 14.36 -2.46
C VAL A 297 -14.41 13.29 -2.69
N PHE A 298 -14.36 12.26 -1.84
CA PHE A 298 -13.40 11.17 -2.02
C PHE A 298 -13.70 10.37 -3.27
N ARG A 299 -14.97 10.00 -3.51
CA ARG A 299 -15.43 9.31 -4.71
C ARG A 299 -15.04 10.07 -5.97
N GLY A 300 -15.33 11.37 -6.04
CA GLY A 300 -14.97 12.20 -7.19
C GLY A 300 -13.47 12.25 -7.43
N PHE A 301 -12.64 12.29 -6.37
CA PHE A 301 -11.19 12.19 -6.51
C PHE A 301 -10.75 10.80 -7.02
N MET A 302 -11.34 9.71 -6.51
CA MET A 302 -11.03 8.35 -6.97
C MET A 302 -11.39 8.15 -8.44
N GLU A 303 -12.54 8.68 -8.88
CA GLU A 303 -12.98 8.64 -10.26
C GLU A 303 -12.08 9.48 -11.17
N GLU A 304 -11.63 10.64 -10.70
CA GLU A 304 -10.68 11.50 -11.41
C GLU A 304 -9.33 10.78 -11.63
N VAL A 305 -8.77 10.18 -10.57
CA VAL A 305 -7.49 9.48 -10.64
C VAL A 305 -7.60 8.22 -11.51
N SER A 306 -8.62 7.39 -11.26
CA SER A 306 -8.80 6.13 -11.99
C SER A 306 -9.30 6.31 -13.43
N GLY A 307 -9.98 7.41 -13.72
CA GLY A 307 -10.70 7.64 -14.98
C GLY A 307 -11.88 6.69 -15.18
N LYS A 308 -12.40 6.07 -14.12
CA LYS A 308 -13.49 5.09 -14.15
C LYS A 308 -14.49 5.40 -13.03
N PRO A 309 -15.78 5.07 -13.20
CA PRO A 309 -16.75 5.16 -12.10
C PRO A 309 -16.33 4.31 -10.90
N TRP A 310 -16.49 4.85 -9.70
CA TRP A 310 -16.09 4.19 -8.47
C TRP A 310 -17.19 3.27 -7.94
N ARG A 311 -16.86 2.01 -7.68
CA ARG A 311 -17.85 1.02 -7.27
C ARG A 311 -18.00 0.99 -5.74
N PRO A 312 -19.19 0.66 -5.21
CA PRO A 312 -19.42 0.64 -3.75
C PRO A 312 -18.44 -0.23 -2.97
N TYR A 313 -18.06 -1.41 -3.49
CA TYR A 313 -17.10 -2.28 -2.79
C TYR A 313 -15.69 -1.69 -2.73
N GLN A 314 -15.28 -0.92 -3.75
CA GLN A 314 -13.99 -0.25 -3.76
C GLN A 314 -13.98 0.88 -2.74
N GLU A 315 -15.11 1.56 -2.56
CA GLU A 315 -15.30 2.56 -1.52
C GLU A 315 -15.14 1.96 -0.13
N GLU A 316 -15.79 0.83 0.13
CA GLU A 316 -15.68 0.10 1.41
C GLU A 316 -14.23 -0.34 1.69
N LEU A 317 -13.56 -0.93 0.70
CA LEU A 317 -12.14 -1.31 0.78
C LEU A 317 -11.23 -0.12 1.06
N PHE A 318 -11.41 0.98 0.32
CA PHE A 318 -10.64 2.20 0.51
C PHE A 318 -10.79 2.73 1.94
N TRP A 319 -12.02 2.78 2.45
CA TRP A 319 -12.29 3.24 3.82
C TRP A 319 -11.66 2.34 4.85
N TRP A 320 -11.79 1.03 4.68
CA TRP A 320 -11.15 0.03 5.54
C TRP A 320 -9.64 0.23 5.60
N TYR A 321 -8.98 0.33 4.44
CA TYR A 321 -7.52 0.56 4.37
C TYR A 321 -7.10 1.87 5.02
N ARG A 322 -7.82 2.96 4.75
CA ARG A 322 -7.54 4.28 5.32
C ARG A 322 -7.61 4.24 6.85
N VAL A 323 -8.62 3.57 7.37
CA VAL A 323 -8.88 3.43 8.81
C VAL A 323 -7.77 2.64 9.50
N CYS A 324 -7.51 1.42 9.05
CA CYS A 324 -6.53 0.53 9.65
C CYS A 324 -5.11 1.11 9.53
N GLY A 325 -4.77 1.64 8.35
CA GLY A 325 -3.45 2.22 8.11
C GLY A 325 -3.24 3.53 8.85
N GLY A 326 -4.29 4.35 8.98
CA GLY A 326 -4.26 5.58 9.77
C GLY A 326 -4.04 5.32 11.25
N ALA A 327 -4.73 4.33 11.84
CA ALA A 327 -4.52 3.93 13.23
C ALA A 327 -3.07 3.50 13.48
N MET A 328 -2.52 2.67 12.60
CA MET A 328 -1.12 2.23 12.70
C MET A 328 -0.13 3.40 12.56
N LEU A 329 -0.31 4.28 11.58
CA LEU A 329 0.57 5.44 11.40
C LEU A 329 0.50 6.39 12.59
N ARG A 330 -0.68 6.64 13.17
CA ARG A 330 -0.84 7.46 14.38
C ARG A 330 0.00 6.93 15.53
N GLN A 331 -0.01 5.62 15.76
CA GLN A 331 0.81 5.01 16.81
C GLN A 331 2.31 5.23 16.56
N VAL A 332 2.78 4.97 15.34
CA VAL A 332 4.20 5.18 14.98
C VAL A 332 4.63 6.64 15.22
N LEU A 333 3.74 7.59 14.93
CA LEU A 333 4.00 9.01 15.10
C LEU A 333 3.97 9.45 16.57
N SER A 334 2.99 8.97 17.36
CA SER A 334 2.84 9.32 18.78
C SER A 334 4.00 8.75 19.62
N GLU A 335 4.36 7.49 19.38
CA GLU A 335 5.44 6.78 20.06
C GLU A 335 6.83 7.06 19.45
N ARG A 336 6.88 7.83 18.35
CA ARG A 336 8.11 8.31 17.68
C ARG A 336 9.06 7.20 17.25
N HIS A 337 8.56 6.00 16.97
CA HIS A 337 9.38 4.84 16.59
C HIS A 337 10.29 5.11 15.40
N TRP A 338 9.83 5.94 14.47
CA TRP A 338 10.57 6.32 13.26
C TRP A 338 11.92 6.97 13.53
N LYS A 339 12.16 7.53 14.73
CA LYS A 339 13.45 8.13 15.09
C LYS A 339 14.58 7.12 15.29
N GLU A 340 14.24 5.87 15.58
CA GLU A 340 15.21 4.80 15.85
C GLU A 340 15.56 4.01 14.58
N TRP A 341 14.80 4.23 13.51
CA TRP A 341 14.98 3.46 12.28
C TRP A 341 16.27 3.86 11.58
N LYS A 342 16.98 2.84 11.10
CA LYS A 342 18.22 2.99 10.33
C LYS A 342 17.90 3.07 8.85
N LYS A 343 18.89 3.46 8.04
CA LYS A 343 18.79 3.35 6.59
C LYS A 343 18.43 1.90 6.20
N PRO A 344 17.41 1.71 5.36
CA PRO A 344 16.97 0.38 4.99
C PRO A 344 18.01 -0.36 4.16
N ILE A 345 18.02 -1.68 4.32
CA ILE A 345 18.78 -2.60 3.48
C ILE A 345 17.86 -3.05 2.35
N ARG A 346 18.32 -2.90 1.10
CA ARG A 346 17.62 -3.42 -0.07
C ARG A 346 17.96 -4.89 -0.23
N CYS A 347 16.95 -5.70 -0.54
CA CYS A 347 17.09 -7.13 -0.73
C CYS A 347 16.52 -7.51 -2.09
N LYS A 348 17.22 -8.36 -2.84
CA LYS A 348 16.57 -9.06 -3.94
C LYS A 348 15.68 -10.15 -3.34
N GLY A 349 14.44 -10.23 -3.78
CA GLY A 349 13.49 -11.25 -3.34
C GLY A 349 13.97 -12.67 -3.61
N SER A 350 14.84 -12.88 -4.61
CA SER A 350 15.47 -14.17 -4.88
C SER A 350 16.64 -14.52 -3.93
N GLU A 351 17.25 -13.53 -3.27
CA GLU A 351 18.41 -13.69 -2.39
C GLU A 351 18.02 -13.77 -0.91
N ALA A 352 16.87 -13.22 -0.54
CA ALA A 352 16.23 -13.60 0.72
C ALA A 352 15.97 -15.11 0.63
N ASN A 353 16.65 -15.91 1.46
CA ASN A 353 16.41 -17.35 1.58
C ASN A 353 14.90 -17.55 1.52
N GLY A 354 14.39 -18.35 0.58
CA GLY A 354 12.95 -18.52 0.44
C GLY A 354 12.28 -18.71 1.81
N ALA A 355 12.92 -19.52 2.67
CA ALA A 355 12.56 -19.67 4.07
C ALA A 355 12.26 -18.36 4.85
N GLU A 356 13.07 -17.30 4.74
CA GLU A 356 12.84 -16.01 5.43
C GLU A 356 11.62 -15.25 4.90
N LEU A 357 11.28 -15.37 3.60
CA LEU A 357 10.03 -14.86 3.05
C LEU A 357 8.81 -15.70 3.47
N PHE A 358 9.04 -16.93 3.96
CA PHE A 358 8.02 -17.95 4.20
C PHE A 358 7.89 -18.35 5.69
N GLU A 359 8.60 -17.70 6.61
CA GLU A 359 8.74 -18.12 8.02
C GLU A 359 7.59 -17.72 8.96
N GLY A 360 6.40 -17.40 8.44
CA GLY A 360 5.23 -17.09 9.26
C GLY A 360 4.09 -18.07 9.01
N SER A 361 3.45 -18.55 10.09
CA SER A 361 2.26 -19.40 9.98
C SER A 361 1.06 -18.57 9.49
N VAL A 362 0.16 -19.19 8.73
CA VAL A 362 -1.11 -18.56 8.30
C VAL A 362 -2.03 -18.32 9.51
N ASP A 363 -1.85 -19.07 10.61
CA ASP A 363 -2.72 -19.08 11.78
C ASP A 363 -2.50 -17.87 12.71
N ASP A 364 -1.31 -17.25 12.70
CA ASP A 364 -0.99 -16.06 13.52
C ASP A 364 -1.82 -14.82 13.12
N PHE A 365 -2.53 -14.88 11.99
CA PHE A 365 -3.16 -13.74 11.33
C PHE A 365 -4.56 -13.39 11.85
N ALA A 366 -5.36 -14.38 12.23
CA ALA A 366 -6.78 -14.18 12.56
C ALA A 366 -7.01 -13.49 13.93
N ILE A 367 -6.09 -13.67 14.88
CA ILE A 367 -6.24 -13.20 16.27
C ILE A 367 -6.04 -11.68 16.39
N GLY A 368 -5.03 -11.10 15.72
CA GLY A 368 -4.76 -9.66 15.77
C GLY A 368 -5.85 -8.80 15.11
N LEU A 369 -6.60 -9.36 14.16
CA LEU A 369 -7.61 -8.69 13.35
C LEU A 369 -8.89 -8.38 14.14
N VAL A 370 -9.33 -9.32 14.97
CA VAL A 370 -10.48 -9.13 15.87
C VAL A 370 -10.13 -8.08 16.91
N GLU A 371 -8.92 -8.05 17.43
CA GLU A 371 -8.48 -7.05 18.42
C GLU A 371 -8.36 -5.66 17.81
N LEU A 372 -7.86 -5.51 16.59
CA LEU A 372 -7.78 -4.22 15.89
C LEU A 372 -9.15 -3.65 15.52
N ALA A 373 -10.04 -4.48 14.99
CA ALA A 373 -11.43 -4.09 14.75
C ALA A 373 -12.13 -3.76 16.08
N THR A 374 -11.85 -4.54 17.14
CA THR A 374 -12.36 -4.29 18.49
C THR A 374 -11.79 -3.01 19.10
N MET A 375 -10.52 -2.67 18.88
CA MET A 375 -9.91 -1.41 19.32
C MET A 375 -10.49 -0.21 18.59
N ALA A 376 -10.69 -0.33 17.28
CA ALA A 376 -11.35 0.70 16.48
C ALA A 376 -12.84 0.87 16.86
N TRP A 377 -13.47 -0.17 17.43
CA TRP A 377 -14.90 -0.20 17.72
C TRP A 377 -15.26 0.10 19.18
N LYS A 378 -14.52 -0.45 20.16
CA LYS A 378 -14.86 -0.37 21.59
C LYS A 378 -14.47 0.94 22.25
N ASP A 379 -13.54 1.72 21.69
CA ASP A 379 -13.13 2.95 22.34
C ASP A 379 -12.78 4.08 21.34
N PRO A 380 -13.79 4.84 20.87
CA PRO A 380 -13.57 6.02 20.03
C PRO A 380 -12.72 7.10 20.71
N LEU A 381 -12.66 7.08 22.05
CA LEU A 381 -11.93 8.05 22.88
C LEU A 381 -10.44 7.71 23.06
N TYR A 382 -10.01 6.46 22.82
CA TYR A 382 -8.59 6.09 22.89
C TYR A 382 -7.74 6.69 21.75
N PHE A 383 -8.39 7.19 20.69
CA PHE A 383 -7.71 7.82 19.55
C PHE A 383 -7.88 9.34 19.49
N THR A 384 -8.56 9.95 20.48
CA THR A 384 -8.73 11.40 20.62
C THR A 384 -7.83 12.02 21.70
N GLY A 385 -6.89 11.25 22.26
CA GLY A 385 -5.90 11.70 23.25
C GLY A 385 -4.57 12.14 22.65
#